data_AF-A0A1Q5RNV7-F1
#
_entry.id   AF-A0A1Q5RNV7-F1
#
_cell.length_a   1.000
_cell.length_b   1.000
_cell.length_c   1.000
_cell.angle_alpha   90.00
_cell.angle_beta   90.00
_cell.angle_gamma   90.00
#
_symmetry.space_group_name_H-M   'P 1'
#
loop_
_entity.id
_entity.type
_entity.pdbx_description
1 polymer ?
#
loop_
_entity_poly.entity_id
_entity_poly.type
_entity_poly.pdbx_seq_one_letter_code
_entity_poly.pdbx_strand_id
1 'polypeptide(L)'
;MFVAVFSIFAASRKDPLVDMVERVHAGFLAAGLGEPTVRFRLSDPPLSAEIAAVQTVAGTKRVSSIARVLKRWPELERFARTTGSVGPGRAEVRAMSNVTETGTIEAVDFAILREIAAGVPKSFPCHAIDMHFSVPAFSDGPQLPATPDLQTLRGLMRAGVDIGAGHPTSPGISVHDKWWVNGRQRSLAALRIVEADPQAKKLLEPPADVAALLAACGKVRKTVQVPMVAAPAAAEPAAAPHPGDLPQPVDDAIRTVVRKHRAGMTELLETLPHDLPHQVENVTATASGESPSAGPKKPDLVRAFAPLGYDCRGDSGSFRLQRRTPRNLTVRLQVDVGSWGSSVTAFMQVIGMVNGHAFKATLPLHASRRAVRGDVRGVELPSQFPIGDAERWRQITGNLATLVAALDRSFVPDIEAISGPSPEWFRPEQT
;
A
#
# COMPACT_ATOMS: atom_id res chain seq x y z
N MET A 1 17.60 -6.78 14.78
CA MET A 1 16.15 -6.79 14.44
C MET A 1 16.01 -6.87 12.92
N PHE A 2 14.91 -7.35 12.35
CA PHE A 2 14.77 -7.43 10.88
C PHE A 2 13.91 -6.30 10.33
N VAL A 3 14.27 -5.80 9.15
CA VAL A 3 13.53 -4.77 8.44
C VAL A 3 13.25 -5.25 7.02
N ALA A 4 11.97 -5.28 6.66
CA ALA A 4 11.53 -5.48 5.29
C ALA A 4 11.68 -4.16 4.51
N VAL A 5 12.55 -4.17 3.50
CA VAL A 5 12.80 -3.03 2.60
C VAL A 5 12.17 -3.33 1.25
N PHE A 6 11.11 -2.59 0.94
CA PHE A 6 10.39 -2.68 -0.33
C PHE A 6 10.88 -1.61 -1.28
N SER A 7 11.40 -1.98 -2.44
CA SER A 7 11.74 -1.04 -3.51
C SER A 7 10.74 -1.17 -4.64
N ILE A 8 10.01 -0.10 -4.95
CA ILE A 8 9.01 -0.04 -6.02
C ILE A 8 9.64 0.68 -7.21
N PHE A 9 9.62 0.03 -8.37
CA PHE A 9 10.25 0.52 -9.60
C PHE A 9 9.24 1.18 -10.52
N ALA A 10 9.74 2.01 -11.44
CA ALA A 10 8.93 2.51 -12.53
C ALA A 10 8.52 1.36 -13.45
N ALA A 11 7.21 1.15 -13.59
CA ALA A 11 6.62 0.14 -14.46
C ALA A 11 5.50 0.79 -15.27
N SER A 12 5.44 0.50 -16.56
CA SER A 12 4.41 1.02 -17.47
C SER A 12 3.65 -0.12 -18.12
N ARG A 13 2.33 0.05 -18.23
CA ARG A 13 1.46 -0.86 -19.01
C ARG A 13 1.69 -0.76 -20.52
N LYS A 14 2.42 0.27 -20.98
CA LYS A 14 2.79 0.45 -22.38
C LYS A 14 3.91 -0.48 -22.81
N ASP A 15 4.75 -0.90 -21.86
CA ASP A 15 5.83 -1.84 -22.12
C ASP A 15 5.21 -3.24 -22.33
N PRO A 16 5.82 -4.15 -23.09
CA PRO A 16 5.46 -5.56 -23.07
C PRO A 16 5.71 -6.19 -21.69
N LEU A 17 4.86 -7.13 -21.27
CA LEU A 17 5.06 -7.82 -19.97
C LEU A 17 6.30 -8.71 -20.03
N VAL A 18 6.51 -9.38 -21.16
CA VAL A 18 7.65 -10.27 -21.40
C VAL A 18 8.98 -9.55 -21.20
N ASP A 19 9.14 -8.35 -21.74
CA ASP A 19 10.39 -7.57 -21.59
C ASP A 19 10.75 -7.30 -20.12
N MET A 20 9.76 -7.13 -19.26
CA MET A 20 9.97 -6.91 -17.83
C MET A 20 10.36 -8.21 -17.13
N VAL A 21 9.68 -9.31 -17.46
CA VAL A 21 9.94 -10.64 -16.93
C VAL A 21 11.33 -11.14 -17.35
N GLU A 22 11.69 -11.00 -18.62
CA GLU A 22 13.01 -11.35 -19.15
C GLU A 22 14.11 -10.48 -18.54
N ARG A 23 13.88 -9.17 -18.37
CA ARG A 23 14.86 -8.28 -17.72
C ARG A 23 15.15 -8.70 -16.29
N VAL A 24 14.12 -9.05 -15.52
CA VAL A 24 14.31 -9.53 -14.14
C VAL A 24 15.11 -10.83 -14.15
N HIS A 25 14.68 -11.83 -14.92
CA HIS A 25 15.35 -13.13 -15.02
C HIS A 25 16.81 -13.01 -15.48
N ALA A 26 17.07 -12.31 -16.58
CA ALA A 26 18.43 -12.03 -17.06
C ALA A 26 19.26 -11.24 -16.04
N GLY A 27 18.62 -10.37 -15.25
CA GLY A 27 19.28 -9.66 -14.16
C GLY A 27 19.82 -10.59 -13.07
N PHE A 28 19.08 -11.65 -12.69
CA PHE A 28 19.56 -12.64 -11.73
C PHE A 28 20.81 -13.36 -12.26
N LEU A 29 20.77 -13.78 -13.53
CA LEU A 29 21.88 -14.44 -14.19
C LEU A 29 23.12 -13.53 -14.30
N ALA A 30 22.92 -12.29 -14.75
CA ALA A 30 24.00 -11.31 -14.92
C ALA A 30 24.63 -10.89 -13.58
N ALA A 31 23.86 -10.88 -12.49
CA ALA A 31 24.35 -10.59 -11.15
C ALA A 31 25.12 -11.77 -10.51
N GLY A 32 25.18 -12.94 -11.16
CA GLY A 32 25.82 -14.13 -10.60
C GLY A 32 24.99 -14.83 -9.51
N LEU A 33 23.70 -14.50 -9.38
CA LEU A 33 22.79 -15.08 -8.39
C LEU A 33 22.24 -16.46 -8.79
N GLY A 34 22.53 -16.90 -10.02
CA GLY A 34 22.05 -18.16 -10.58
C GLY A 34 20.59 -18.10 -11.04
N GLU A 35 20.03 -19.28 -11.31
CA GLU A 35 18.64 -19.43 -11.75
C GLU A 35 17.68 -19.15 -10.58
N PRO A 36 16.80 -18.13 -10.69
CA PRO A 36 15.87 -17.80 -9.60
C PRO A 36 14.76 -18.84 -9.48
N THR A 37 14.27 -19.05 -8.26
CA THR A 37 13.00 -19.76 -8.08
C THR A 37 11.86 -18.84 -8.54
N VAL A 38 11.02 -19.33 -9.46
CA VAL A 38 9.89 -18.54 -9.98
C VAL A 38 8.58 -19.09 -9.45
N ARG A 39 7.91 -18.30 -8.62
CA ARG A 39 6.53 -18.51 -8.22
C ARG A 39 5.61 -17.73 -9.14
N PHE A 40 4.52 -18.36 -9.61
CA PHE A 40 3.50 -17.67 -10.39
C PHE A 40 2.08 -17.85 -9.84
N ARG A 41 1.24 -16.87 -10.19
CA ARG A 41 -0.22 -16.95 -10.08
C ARG A 41 -0.86 -16.29 -11.29
N LEU A 42 -1.79 -16.98 -11.93
CA LEU A 42 -2.62 -16.46 -13.02
C LEU A 42 -4.09 -16.56 -12.60
N SER A 43 -4.94 -15.61 -12.96
CA SER A 43 -6.38 -15.75 -12.75
C SER A 43 -7.22 -15.17 -13.88
N ASP A 44 -8.38 -15.78 -14.08
CA ASP A 44 -9.48 -15.18 -14.83
C ASP A 44 -10.15 -14.06 -14.01
N PRO A 45 -11.02 -13.24 -14.64
CA PRO A 45 -11.78 -12.23 -13.88
C PRO A 45 -12.69 -12.84 -12.78
N PRO A 46 -13.17 -12.07 -11.81
CA PRO A 46 -14.26 -12.52 -10.94
C PRO A 46 -15.56 -12.70 -11.74
N LEU A 47 -16.35 -13.71 -11.37
CA LEU A 47 -17.65 -14.02 -12.00
C LEU A 47 -18.79 -13.40 -11.17
N SER A 48 -19.04 -12.10 -11.29
CA SER A 48 -20.22 -11.51 -10.64
C SER A 48 -21.49 -11.84 -11.41
N ALA A 49 -22.63 -11.95 -10.71
CA ALA A 49 -23.94 -12.18 -11.32
C ALA A 49 -24.30 -11.06 -12.32
N GLU A 50 -23.89 -9.83 -12.04
CA GLU A 50 -24.08 -8.67 -12.91
C GLU A 50 -23.27 -8.78 -14.21
N ILE A 51 -22.00 -9.20 -14.14
CA ILE A 51 -21.17 -9.42 -15.34
C ILE A 51 -21.73 -10.58 -16.16
N ALA A 52 -22.20 -11.65 -15.51
CA ALA A 52 -22.85 -12.77 -16.19
C ALA A 52 -24.15 -12.36 -16.90
N ALA A 53 -24.97 -11.50 -16.28
CA ALA A 53 -26.19 -10.97 -16.88
C ALA A 53 -25.88 -10.08 -18.10
N VAL A 54 -24.92 -9.16 -17.98
CA VAL A 54 -24.48 -8.30 -19.10
C VAL A 54 -23.94 -9.14 -20.27
N GLN A 55 -23.16 -10.18 -19.99
CA GLN A 55 -22.62 -11.08 -21.02
C GLN A 55 -23.72 -11.87 -21.74
N THR A 56 -24.72 -12.33 -21.00
CA THR A 56 -25.88 -13.05 -21.54
C THR A 56 -26.69 -12.15 -22.47
N VAL A 57 -26.94 -10.90 -22.07
CA VAL A 57 -27.66 -9.90 -22.88
C VAL A 57 -26.84 -9.48 -24.11
N ALA A 58 -25.51 -9.34 -23.97
CA ALA A 58 -24.63 -8.92 -25.05
C ALA A 58 -24.19 -10.05 -26.00
N GLY A 59 -24.60 -11.30 -25.76
CA GLY A 59 -24.19 -12.47 -26.56
C GLY A 59 -22.67 -12.73 -26.57
N THR A 60 -21.92 -12.17 -25.60
CA THR A 60 -20.47 -12.27 -25.57
C THR A 60 -20.03 -13.48 -24.75
N LYS A 61 -19.40 -14.46 -25.41
CA LYS A 61 -18.80 -15.61 -24.70
C LYS A 61 -17.53 -15.17 -23.98
N ARG A 62 -17.49 -15.42 -22.68
CA ARG A 62 -16.29 -15.17 -21.87
C ARG A 62 -15.15 -16.08 -22.32
N VAL A 63 -14.00 -15.48 -22.54
CA VAL A 63 -12.76 -16.21 -22.81
C VAL A 63 -12.06 -16.47 -21.48
N SER A 64 -11.90 -17.73 -21.10
CA SER A 64 -11.00 -18.12 -20.02
C SER A 64 -9.56 -18.10 -20.53
N SER A 65 -8.73 -17.24 -19.92
CA SER A 65 -7.30 -17.18 -20.22
C SER A 65 -6.61 -18.44 -19.73
N ILE A 66 -7.05 -18.97 -18.58
CA ILE A 66 -6.56 -20.24 -18.05
C ILE A 66 -6.85 -21.38 -19.04
N ALA A 67 -8.06 -21.46 -19.60
CA ALA A 67 -8.37 -22.47 -20.61
C ALA A 67 -7.51 -22.34 -21.89
N ARG A 68 -7.15 -21.11 -22.29
CA ARG A 68 -6.25 -20.88 -23.43
C ARG A 68 -4.82 -21.33 -23.13
N VAL A 69 -4.33 -21.07 -21.92
CA VAL A 69 -3.01 -21.55 -21.46
C VAL A 69 -3.00 -23.08 -21.47
N LEU A 70 -4.00 -23.72 -20.85
CA LEU A 70 -4.08 -25.18 -20.76
C LEU A 70 -4.27 -25.86 -22.11
N LYS A 71 -4.91 -25.19 -23.08
CA LYS A 71 -4.98 -25.69 -24.46
C LYS A 71 -3.60 -25.77 -25.12
N ARG A 72 -2.69 -24.86 -24.79
CA ARG A 72 -1.34 -24.81 -25.38
C ARG A 72 -0.33 -25.62 -24.58
N TRP A 73 -0.48 -25.67 -23.26
CA TRP A 73 0.37 -26.43 -22.32
C TRP A 73 -0.50 -27.26 -21.36
N PRO A 74 -0.99 -28.43 -21.80
CA PRO A 74 -1.85 -29.30 -20.98
C PRO A 74 -1.16 -29.77 -19.69
N GLU A 75 0.16 -29.88 -19.67
CA GLU A 75 0.97 -30.28 -18.52
C GLU A 75 0.82 -29.34 -17.32
N LEU A 76 0.35 -28.11 -17.54
CA LEU A 76 0.10 -27.13 -16.47
C LEU A 76 -1.25 -27.34 -15.76
N GLU A 77 -2.08 -28.31 -16.15
CA GLU A 77 -3.38 -28.59 -15.52
C GLU A 77 -3.25 -28.85 -14.01
N ARG A 78 -2.14 -29.47 -13.57
CA ARG A 78 -1.84 -29.70 -12.16
C ARG A 78 -1.73 -28.43 -11.31
N PHE A 79 -1.51 -27.27 -11.94
CA PHE A 79 -1.49 -25.97 -11.27
C PHE A 79 -2.85 -25.28 -11.24
N ALA A 80 -3.82 -25.76 -12.01
CA ALA A 80 -5.14 -25.15 -12.16
C ALA A 80 -6.05 -25.49 -10.97
N ARG A 81 -6.77 -24.49 -10.49
CA ARG A 81 -7.74 -24.62 -9.40
C ARG A 81 -8.86 -23.59 -9.51
N THR A 82 -10.00 -23.91 -8.93
CA THR A 82 -11.08 -22.96 -8.73
C THR A 82 -11.00 -22.40 -7.32
N THR A 83 -10.86 -21.09 -7.20
CA THR A 83 -10.77 -20.39 -5.91
C THR A 83 -12.00 -19.52 -5.71
N GLY A 84 -12.55 -19.50 -4.49
CA GLY A 84 -13.58 -18.52 -4.13
C GLY A 84 -13.00 -17.10 -4.10
N SER A 85 -13.69 -16.13 -4.71
CA SER A 85 -13.35 -14.71 -4.59
C SER A 85 -13.61 -14.20 -3.17
N VAL A 86 -12.71 -13.35 -2.67
CA VAL A 86 -12.88 -12.65 -1.38
C VAL A 86 -13.70 -11.39 -1.63
N GLY A 87 -14.97 -11.39 -1.25
CA GLY A 87 -15.89 -10.24 -1.39
C GLY A 87 -17.37 -10.65 -1.31
N PRO A 88 -18.30 -9.68 -1.14
CA PRO A 88 -19.74 -9.97 -1.20
C PRO A 88 -20.09 -10.53 -2.60
N GLY A 89 -20.73 -11.70 -2.63
CA GLY A 89 -21.11 -12.38 -3.87
C GLY A 89 -20.23 -13.57 -4.31
N ARG A 90 -19.31 -14.07 -3.46
CA ARG A 90 -18.57 -15.37 -3.57
C ARG A 90 -18.45 -15.95 -4.99
N ALA A 91 -17.92 -15.18 -5.91
CA ALA A 91 -17.73 -15.62 -7.28
C ALA A 91 -16.58 -16.62 -7.36
N GLU A 92 -16.78 -17.77 -7.99
CA GLU A 92 -15.69 -18.68 -8.30
C GLU A 92 -14.77 -18.08 -9.38
N VAL A 93 -13.47 -18.18 -9.16
CA VAL A 93 -12.42 -17.70 -10.06
C VAL A 93 -11.51 -18.85 -10.42
N ARG A 94 -11.39 -19.14 -11.72
CA ARG A 94 -10.39 -20.08 -12.22
C ARG A 94 -9.01 -19.42 -12.14
N ALA A 95 -8.08 -20.09 -11.50
CA ALA A 95 -6.71 -19.62 -11.30
C ALA A 95 -5.71 -20.75 -11.52
N MET A 96 -4.45 -20.38 -11.75
CA MET A 96 -3.31 -21.30 -11.73
C MET A 96 -2.25 -20.79 -10.77
N SER A 97 -1.58 -21.69 -10.06
CA SER A 97 -0.41 -21.36 -9.25
C SER A 97 0.44 -22.59 -8.99
N ASN A 98 1.76 -22.41 -8.98
CA ASN A 98 2.72 -23.46 -8.61
C ASN A 98 3.05 -23.51 -7.11
N VAL A 99 2.26 -22.83 -6.27
CA VAL A 99 2.32 -23.04 -4.82
C VAL A 99 1.35 -24.15 -4.46
N THR A 100 1.88 -25.24 -3.92
CA THR A 100 1.12 -26.38 -3.40
C THR A 100 0.30 -25.99 -2.17
N GLU A 101 -0.62 -26.84 -1.74
CA GLU A 101 -1.38 -26.63 -0.50
C GLU A 101 -0.49 -26.57 0.74
N THR A 102 0.65 -27.29 0.71
CA THR A 102 1.67 -27.27 1.76
C THR A 102 2.56 -26.02 1.72
N GLY A 103 2.39 -25.14 0.74
CA GLY A 103 3.16 -23.91 0.58
C GLY A 103 4.50 -24.07 -0.14
N THR A 104 4.83 -25.28 -0.61
CA THR A 104 6.03 -25.52 -1.43
C THR A 104 5.84 -25.02 -2.85
N ILE A 105 6.92 -24.58 -3.49
CA ILE A 105 6.92 -24.10 -4.87
C ILE A 105 7.33 -25.24 -5.78
N GLU A 106 6.46 -25.64 -6.70
CA GLU A 106 6.80 -26.59 -7.76
C GLU A 106 7.44 -25.84 -8.93
N ALA A 107 8.58 -26.35 -9.42
CA ALA A 107 9.30 -25.73 -10.52
C ALA A 107 8.51 -25.78 -11.83
N VAL A 108 8.59 -24.70 -12.61
CA VAL A 108 8.08 -24.62 -13.98
C VAL A 108 9.16 -23.97 -14.84
N ASP A 109 9.33 -24.49 -16.06
CA ASP A 109 10.28 -23.93 -17.02
C ASP A 109 9.96 -22.45 -17.29
N PHE A 110 10.97 -21.60 -17.09
CA PHE A 110 10.86 -20.17 -17.33
C PHE A 110 10.49 -19.87 -18.79
N ALA A 111 10.90 -20.70 -19.76
CA ALA A 111 10.55 -20.54 -21.16
C ALA A 111 9.02 -20.53 -21.37
N ILE A 112 8.28 -21.37 -20.63
CA ILE A 112 6.81 -21.41 -20.66
C ILE A 112 6.23 -20.12 -20.08
N LEU A 113 6.74 -19.68 -18.92
CA LEU A 113 6.27 -18.44 -18.27
C LEU A 113 6.53 -17.19 -19.13
N ARG A 114 7.65 -17.16 -19.83
CA ARG A 114 8.04 -16.13 -20.80
C ARG A 114 7.08 -16.08 -21.98
N GLU A 115 6.72 -17.24 -22.56
CA GLU A 115 5.73 -17.32 -23.65
C GLU A 115 4.33 -16.90 -23.20
N ILE A 116 3.92 -17.26 -21.98
CA ILE A 116 2.68 -16.78 -21.39
C ILE A 116 2.73 -15.25 -21.27
N ALA A 117 3.79 -14.67 -20.70
CA ALA A 117 3.95 -13.22 -20.56
C ALA A 117 3.92 -12.49 -21.92
N ALA A 118 4.51 -13.06 -22.97
CA ALA A 118 4.50 -12.51 -24.33
C ALA A 118 3.09 -12.45 -24.93
N GLY A 119 2.21 -13.37 -24.55
CA GLY A 119 0.83 -13.38 -25.00
C GLY A 119 -0.08 -12.35 -24.31
N VAL A 120 0.37 -11.64 -23.30
CA VAL A 120 -0.46 -10.71 -22.51
C VAL A 120 -0.37 -9.29 -23.09
N PRO A 121 -1.50 -8.62 -23.40
CA PRO A 121 -2.87 -8.92 -22.97
C PRO A 121 -3.73 -9.60 -24.05
N LYS A 122 -3.18 -10.03 -25.18
CA LYS A 122 -3.97 -10.43 -26.36
C LYS A 122 -4.35 -11.91 -26.35
N SER A 123 -3.34 -12.77 -26.44
CA SER A 123 -3.50 -14.22 -26.49
C SER A 123 -3.96 -14.77 -25.14
N PHE A 124 -3.40 -14.24 -24.05
CA PHE A 124 -3.73 -14.61 -22.67
C PHE A 124 -4.19 -13.36 -21.89
N PRO A 125 -5.45 -12.93 -22.04
CA PRO A 125 -5.99 -11.77 -21.34
C PRO A 125 -6.31 -12.07 -19.86
N CYS A 126 -5.32 -12.55 -19.11
CA CYS A 126 -5.48 -12.84 -17.69
C CYS A 126 -5.94 -11.58 -16.95
N HIS A 127 -6.86 -11.75 -15.99
CA HIS A 127 -7.28 -10.65 -15.12
C HIS A 127 -6.17 -10.25 -14.15
N ALA A 128 -5.44 -11.24 -13.63
CA ALA A 128 -4.26 -11.03 -12.82
C ALA A 128 -3.15 -12.00 -13.22
N ILE A 129 -1.93 -11.48 -13.28
CA ILE A 129 -0.68 -12.21 -13.40
C ILE A 129 0.25 -11.71 -12.33
N ASP A 130 0.74 -12.63 -11.51
CA ASP A 130 1.75 -12.39 -10.50
C ASP A 130 2.92 -13.35 -10.79
N MET A 131 4.13 -12.83 -10.94
CA MET A 131 5.37 -13.61 -11.04
C MET A 131 6.36 -13.11 -10.00
N HIS A 132 6.94 -14.01 -9.22
CA HIS A 132 7.86 -13.68 -8.15
C HIS A 132 9.13 -14.52 -8.27
N PHE A 133 10.27 -13.83 -8.33
CA PHE A 133 11.60 -14.37 -8.51
C PHE A 133 12.36 -14.25 -7.19
N SER A 134 12.85 -15.35 -6.65
CA SER A 134 13.54 -15.35 -5.36
C SER A 134 14.84 -16.16 -5.37
N VAL A 135 15.79 -15.69 -4.57
CA VAL A 135 17.03 -16.36 -4.17
C VAL A 135 17.32 -16.01 -2.70
N PRO A 136 18.10 -16.83 -1.96
CA PRO A 136 18.39 -16.59 -0.55
C PRO A 136 19.03 -15.22 -0.25
N ALA A 137 19.81 -14.67 -1.18
CA ALA A 137 20.52 -13.39 -1.02
C ALA A 137 19.60 -12.16 -0.74
N PHE A 138 18.28 -12.30 -0.92
CA PHE A 138 17.32 -11.25 -0.56
C PHE A 138 16.95 -11.21 0.92
N SER A 139 17.44 -12.13 1.76
CA SER A 139 17.10 -12.20 3.18
C SER A 139 18.32 -12.47 4.06
N ASP A 140 18.62 -11.55 4.97
CA ASP A 140 19.57 -11.75 6.08
C ASP A 140 18.96 -12.54 7.24
N GLY A 141 17.63 -12.73 7.22
CA GLY A 141 16.85 -13.37 8.29
C GLY A 141 16.15 -14.65 7.84
N PRO A 142 15.24 -15.21 8.69
CA PRO A 142 14.50 -16.42 8.36
C PRO A 142 13.72 -16.23 7.05
N GLN A 143 13.74 -17.25 6.19
CA GLN A 143 12.96 -17.24 4.96
C GLN A 143 11.49 -17.09 5.32
N LEU A 144 10.86 -16.00 4.85
CA LEU A 144 9.42 -15.86 4.98
C LEU A 144 8.72 -16.93 4.13
N PRO A 145 7.64 -17.54 4.63
CA PRO A 145 6.87 -18.50 3.87
C PRO A 145 6.36 -17.86 2.57
N ALA A 146 6.22 -18.69 1.52
CA ALA A 146 5.68 -18.22 0.24
C ALA A 146 4.33 -17.51 0.43
N THR A 147 3.47 -18.05 1.29
CA THR A 147 2.23 -17.38 1.68
C THR A 147 2.45 -16.61 2.98
N PRO A 148 2.29 -15.27 2.99
CA PRO A 148 2.45 -14.49 4.22
C PRO A 148 1.33 -14.85 5.20
N ASP A 149 1.66 -14.90 6.48
CA ASP A 149 0.64 -15.01 7.52
C ASP A 149 -0.19 -13.69 7.61
N LEU A 150 -1.34 -13.77 8.27
CA LEU A 150 -2.26 -12.63 8.43
C LEU A 150 -1.63 -11.45 9.19
N GLN A 151 -0.68 -11.70 10.08
CA GLN A 151 -0.02 -10.68 10.88
C GLN A 151 0.99 -9.89 10.03
N THR A 152 1.79 -10.58 9.22
CA THR A 152 2.67 -10.01 8.20
C THR A 152 1.85 -9.16 7.23
N LEU A 153 0.74 -9.68 6.69
CA LEU A 153 -0.17 -8.93 5.83
C LEU A 153 -0.71 -7.66 6.50
N ARG A 154 -1.14 -7.74 7.77
CA ARG A 154 -1.63 -6.57 8.53
C ARG A 154 -0.54 -5.53 8.74
N GLY A 155 0.68 -5.95 9.08
CA GLY A 155 1.83 -5.05 9.25
C GLY A 155 2.15 -4.29 7.97
N LEU A 156 2.21 -5.01 6.85
CA LEU A 156 2.43 -4.45 5.51
C LEU A 156 1.33 -3.46 5.10
N MET A 157 0.06 -3.82 5.28
CA MET A 157 -1.07 -2.90 5.01
C MET A 157 -1.01 -1.64 5.89
N ARG A 158 -0.66 -1.79 7.18
CA ARG A 158 -0.50 -0.63 8.09
C ARG A 158 0.64 0.29 7.66
N ALA A 159 1.74 -0.26 7.14
CA ALA A 159 2.85 0.49 6.58
C ALA A 159 2.52 1.19 5.25
N GLY A 160 1.36 0.91 4.67
CA GLY A 160 0.92 1.49 3.39
C GLY A 160 1.53 0.78 2.18
N VAL A 161 1.92 -0.49 2.34
CA VAL A 161 2.20 -1.39 1.22
C VAL A 161 0.85 -1.85 0.66
N ASP A 162 0.55 -1.48 -0.59
CA ASP A 162 -0.65 -1.93 -1.30
C ASP A 162 -0.51 -3.41 -1.74
N ILE A 163 -0.81 -4.32 -0.82
CA ILE A 163 -0.72 -5.77 -1.10
C ILE A 163 -1.70 -6.19 -2.20
N GLY A 164 -2.84 -5.48 -2.34
CA GLY A 164 -3.84 -5.72 -3.38
C GLY A 164 -3.30 -5.45 -4.79
N ALA A 165 -2.45 -4.42 -4.94
CA ALA A 165 -1.77 -4.07 -6.17
C ALA A 165 -0.65 -5.05 -6.59
N GLY A 166 -0.47 -6.16 -5.85
CA GLY A 166 0.62 -7.09 -6.11
C GLY A 166 1.93 -6.50 -5.63
N HIS A 167 2.16 -6.52 -4.32
CA HIS A 167 3.47 -6.28 -3.76
C HIS A 167 4.04 -7.59 -3.22
N PRO A 168 5.38 -7.78 -3.30
CA PRO A 168 6.03 -9.00 -2.83
C PRO A 168 5.67 -9.28 -1.37
N THR A 169 5.17 -10.47 -1.11
CA THR A 169 4.89 -10.94 0.25
C THR A 169 6.03 -11.78 0.82
N SER A 170 7.07 -11.99 0.03
CA SER A 170 8.26 -12.81 0.31
C SER A 170 9.49 -12.14 -0.32
N PRO A 171 10.70 -12.33 0.22
CA PRO A 171 11.93 -11.73 -0.30
C PRO A 171 12.21 -12.14 -1.75
N GLY A 172 12.56 -11.17 -2.59
CA GLY A 172 12.74 -11.35 -4.02
C GLY A 172 12.17 -10.19 -4.84
N ILE A 173 11.98 -10.42 -6.14
CA ILE A 173 11.41 -9.45 -7.09
C ILE A 173 10.06 -9.96 -7.58
N SER A 174 9.03 -9.12 -7.54
CA SER A 174 7.73 -9.43 -8.11
C SER A 174 7.37 -8.52 -9.27
N VAL A 175 6.85 -9.14 -10.33
CA VAL A 175 6.20 -8.51 -11.48
C VAL A 175 4.71 -8.79 -11.38
N HIS A 176 3.89 -7.74 -11.47
CA HIS A 176 2.44 -7.88 -11.46
C HIS A 176 1.79 -7.15 -12.61
N ASP A 177 0.77 -7.77 -13.19
CA ASP A 177 -0.07 -7.20 -14.23
C ASP A 177 -1.53 -7.56 -13.94
N LYS A 178 -2.34 -6.57 -13.59
CA LYS A 178 -3.72 -6.78 -13.13
C LYS A 178 -4.68 -5.81 -13.79
N TRP A 179 -5.89 -6.28 -14.06
CA TRP A 179 -7.02 -5.44 -14.45
C TRP A 179 -7.77 -5.01 -13.20
N TRP A 180 -7.92 -3.70 -13.02
CA TRP A 180 -8.74 -3.13 -11.95
C TRP A 180 -9.79 -2.18 -12.52
N VAL A 181 -10.63 -1.60 -11.66
CA VAL A 181 -11.71 -0.69 -12.08
C VAL A 181 -11.21 0.50 -12.92
N ASN A 182 -9.97 0.94 -12.68
CA ASN A 182 -9.32 2.05 -13.41
C ASN A 182 -8.50 1.58 -14.62
N GLY A 183 -8.71 0.33 -15.07
CA GLY A 183 -8.00 -0.30 -16.17
C GLY A 183 -6.80 -1.13 -15.73
N ARG A 184 -5.93 -1.46 -16.69
CA ARG A 184 -4.77 -2.31 -16.51
C ARG A 184 -3.66 -1.60 -15.73
N GLN A 185 -3.24 -2.21 -14.63
CA GLN A 185 -2.14 -1.77 -13.78
C GLN A 185 -0.95 -2.73 -13.93
N ARG A 186 0.26 -2.15 -13.94
CA ARG A 186 1.50 -2.91 -13.91
C ARG A 186 2.40 -2.39 -12.80
N SER A 187 3.00 -3.30 -12.05
CA SER A 187 3.96 -2.98 -11.00
C SER A 187 5.16 -3.92 -11.04
N LEU A 188 6.31 -3.37 -10.62
CA LEU A 188 7.55 -4.08 -10.40
C LEU A 188 8.05 -3.65 -9.02
N ALA A 189 8.30 -4.61 -8.14
CA ALA A 189 8.76 -4.32 -6.78
C ALA A 189 9.71 -5.41 -6.28
N ALA A 190 10.70 -5.01 -5.48
CA ALA A 190 11.57 -5.91 -4.76
C ALA A 190 11.28 -5.84 -3.25
N LEU A 191 11.42 -6.97 -2.56
CA LEU A 191 11.42 -7.06 -1.11
C LEU A 191 12.74 -7.67 -0.65
N ARG A 192 13.44 -6.98 0.23
CA ARG A 192 14.60 -7.50 0.96
C ARG A 192 14.30 -7.56 2.44
N ILE A 193 14.82 -8.57 3.14
CA ILE A 193 14.86 -8.59 4.60
C ILE A 193 16.30 -8.33 5.01
N VAL A 194 16.50 -7.27 5.80
CA VAL A 194 17.82 -6.82 6.21
C VAL A 194 17.90 -6.87 7.72
N GLU A 195 19.01 -7.37 8.26
CA GLU A 195 19.26 -7.17 9.68
C GLU A 195 19.62 -5.70 9.94
N ALA A 196 18.94 -5.11 10.90
CA ALA A 196 19.16 -3.75 11.34
C ALA A 196 19.60 -3.73 12.80
N ASP A 197 20.69 -3.01 13.05
CA ASP A 197 21.12 -2.59 14.37
C ASP A 197 20.39 -1.27 14.73
N PRO A 198 19.59 -1.24 15.81
CA PRO A 198 18.93 -0.01 16.28
C PRO A 198 19.90 1.15 16.56
N GLN A 199 21.17 0.87 16.85
CA GLN A 199 22.20 1.88 17.14
C GLN A 199 22.96 2.36 15.91
N ALA A 200 22.81 1.67 14.77
CA ALA A 200 23.44 2.08 13.54
C ALA A 200 22.85 3.40 13.00
N LYS A 201 23.64 4.13 12.22
CA LYS A 201 23.17 5.35 11.54
C LYS A 201 22.52 5.07 10.19
N LYS A 202 22.88 3.95 9.56
CA LYS A 202 22.41 3.53 8.24
C LYS A 202 22.01 2.05 8.29
N LEU A 203 21.01 1.69 7.49
CA LEU A 203 20.74 0.30 7.18
C LEU A 203 21.90 -0.26 6.34
N LEU A 204 22.14 -1.56 6.47
CA LEU A 204 23.11 -2.27 5.65
C LEU A 204 22.71 -2.14 4.17
N GLU A 205 23.70 -1.79 3.35
CA GLU A 205 23.54 -1.74 1.90
C GLU A 205 23.32 -3.15 1.34
N PRO A 206 22.60 -3.28 0.22
CA PRO A 206 22.48 -4.57 -0.45
C PRO A 206 23.86 -5.13 -0.84
N PRO A 207 24.06 -6.46 -0.72
CA PRO A 207 25.17 -7.14 -1.37
C PRO A 207 25.28 -6.74 -2.85
N ALA A 208 26.51 -6.67 -3.39
CA ALA A 208 26.78 -6.05 -4.69
C ALA A 208 26.01 -6.70 -5.86
N ASP A 209 25.82 -8.01 -5.80
CA ASP A 209 25.00 -8.81 -6.72
C ASP A 209 23.51 -8.39 -6.66
N VAL A 210 22.93 -8.29 -5.46
CA VAL A 210 21.56 -7.82 -5.26
C VAL A 210 21.42 -6.35 -5.68
N ALA A 211 22.42 -5.52 -5.39
CA ALA A 211 22.44 -4.12 -5.80
C ALA A 211 22.43 -3.98 -7.33
N ALA A 212 23.24 -4.77 -8.03
CA ALA A 212 23.29 -4.82 -9.49
C ALA A 212 21.95 -5.27 -10.09
N LEU A 213 21.32 -6.30 -9.52
CA LEU A 213 19.99 -6.76 -9.92
C LEU A 213 18.91 -5.70 -9.68
N LEU A 214 18.91 -5.01 -8.54
CA LEU A 214 17.99 -3.91 -8.28
C LEU A 214 18.19 -2.76 -9.27
N ALA A 215 19.44 -2.47 -9.66
CA ALA A 215 19.73 -1.48 -10.70
C ALA A 215 19.19 -1.90 -12.08
N ALA A 216 19.29 -3.20 -12.42
CA ALA A 216 18.73 -3.76 -13.66
C ALA A 216 17.19 -3.67 -13.72
N CYS A 217 16.50 -3.64 -12.58
CA CYS A 217 15.05 -3.43 -12.51
C CYS A 217 14.62 -2.01 -12.93
N GLY A 218 15.56 -1.06 -12.97
CA GLY A 218 15.34 0.31 -13.42
C GLY A 218 15.22 1.32 -12.28
N LYS A 219 14.60 2.47 -12.57
CA LYS A 219 14.52 3.58 -11.60
C LYS A 219 13.57 3.24 -10.45
N VAL A 220 14.09 3.23 -9.23
CA VAL A 220 13.29 3.18 -8.00
C VAL A 220 12.44 4.45 -7.91
N ARG A 221 11.14 4.28 -7.74
CA ARG A 221 10.17 5.37 -7.50
C ARG A 221 9.95 5.64 -6.02
N LYS A 222 10.07 4.59 -5.22
CA LYS A 222 9.71 4.60 -3.80
C LYS A 222 10.36 3.41 -3.10
N THR A 223 10.87 3.65 -1.90
CA THR A 223 11.29 2.61 -0.95
C THR A 223 10.42 2.69 0.31
N VAL A 224 9.93 1.56 0.82
CA VAL A 224 9.17 1.47 2.08
C VAL A 224 9.91 0.57 3.05
N GLN A 225 10.05 1.01 4.30
CA GLN A 225 10.68 0.23 5.36
C GLN A 225 9.62 -0.23 6.36
N VAL A 226 9.58 -1.53 6.62
CA VAL A 226 8.66 -2.15 7.57
C VAL A 226 9.46 -2.98 8.57
N PRO A 227 9.60 -2.53 9.83
CA PRO A 227 10.19 -3.33 10.88
C PRO A 227 9.42 -4.63 11.07
N MET A 228 10.16 -5.74 11.12
CA MET A 228 9.61 -7.07 11.34
C MET A 228 9.81 -7.46 12.80
N VAL A 229 8.72 -7.91 13.43
CA VAL A 229 8.79 -8.56 14.74
C VAL A 229 9.05 -10.03 14.45
N ALA A 230 10.26 -10.51 14.75
CA ALA A 230 10.52 -11.94 14.73
C ALA A 230 9.67 -12.60 15.84
N ALA A 231 8.89 -13.62 15.51
CA ALA A 231 8.34 -14.49 16.52
C ALA A 231 9.52 -15.13 17.28
N PRO A 232 9.51 -15.17 18.63
CA PRO A 232 10.58 -15.83 19.36
C PRO A 232 10.66 -17.29 18.89
N ALA A 233 11.89 -17.76 18.64
CA ALA A 233 12.15 -19.14 18.30
C ALA A 233 11.64 -20.04 19.43
N ALA A 234 10.70 -20.93 19.09
CA ALA A 234 10.19 -22.06 19.87
C ALA A 234 10.36 -21.96 21.40
N ALA A 235 9.37 -21.36 22.07
CA ALA A 235 9.08 -21.69 23.46
C ALA A 235 7.72 -22.42 23.51
N GLU A 236 7.67 -23.49 24.30
CA GLU A 236 6.55 -24.43 24.49
C GLU A 236 5.17 -23.78 24.70
N PRO A 237 4.07 -24.52 24.41
CA PRO A 237 2.72 -23.96 24.36
C PRO A 237 2.17 -23.71 25.76
N ALA A 238 2.47 -22.55 26.33
CA ALA A 238 1.69 -21.95 27.40
C ALA A 238 0.61 -21.03 26.81
N ALA A 239 -0.59 -21.06 27.38
CA ALA A 239 -1.80 -20.38 26.91
C ALA A 239 -1.54 -18.95 26.39
N ALA A 240 -1.99 -18.70 25.15
CA ALA A 240 -1.57 -17.60 24.29
C ALA A 240 -1.87 -16.18 24.83
N PRO A 241 -0.85 -15.36 25.12
CA PRO A 241 -0.95 -13.92 24.94
C PRO A 241 -0.97 -13.60 23.44
N HIS A 242 -1.74 -12.59 23.02
CA HIS A 242 -1.84 -12.17 21.62
C HIS A 242 -0.50 -11.56 21.16
N PRO A 243 0.27 -12.17 20.23
CA PRO A 243 1.58 -11.66 19.84
C PRO A 243 1.42 -10.67 18.68
N GLY A 244 1.81 -9.41 18.88
CA GLY A 244 1.70 -8.34 17.87
C GLY A 244 1.48 -6.94 18.42
N ASP A 245 1.28 -6.82 19.73
CA ASP A 245 1.23 -5.54 20.41
C ASP A 245 2.66 -5.00 20.65
N LEU A 246 2.80 -3.68 20.80
CA LEU A 246 3.96 -3.10 21.48
C LEU A 246 4.09 -3.76 22.88
N PRO A 247 5.13 -3.48 23.69
CA PRO A 247 4.94 -3.65 25.13
C PRO A 247 3.60 -2.98 25.47
N GLN A 248 2.58 -3.75 25.91
CA GLN A 248 1.20 -3.25 26.09
C GLN A 248 1.12 -1.83 26.68
N PRO A 249 1.94 -1.43 27.68
CA PRO A 249 1.93 -0.05 28.18
C PRO A 249 2.16 1.04 27.12
N VAL A 250 2.99 0.81 26.09
CA VAL A 250 3.33 1.83 25.08
C VAL A 250 2.26 1.95 24.00
N ASP A 251 1.68 0.84 23.52
CA ASP A 251 0.55 0.93 22.56
C ASP A 251 -0.66 1.56 23.24
N ASP A 252 -0.95 1.15 24.48
CA ASP A 252 -2.06 1.70 25.24
C ASP A 252 -1.85 3.19 25.55
N ALA A 253 -0.61 3.61 25.84
CA ALA A 253 -0.27 5.02 26.00
C ALA A 253 -0.48 5.81 24.70
N ILE A 254 0.01 5.32 23.56
CA ILE A 254 -0.17 5.97 22.25
C ILE A 254 -1.67 6.05 21.90
N ARG A 255 -2.41 4.96 22.07
CA ARG A 255 -3.87 4.92 21.86
C ARG A 255 -4.60 5.88 22.79
N THR A 256 -4.13 6.05 24.02
CA THR A 256 -4.69 6.98 24.99
C THR A 256 -4.46 8.43 24.57
N VAL A 257 -3.26 8.77 24.08
CA VAL A 257 -3.00 10.09 23.49
C VAL A 257 -3.87 10.34 22.27
N VAL A 258 -3.98 9.37 21.34
CA VAL A 258 -4.86 9.51 20.17
C VAL A 258 -6.32 9.74 20.59
N ARG A 259 -6.82 9.01 21.59
CA ARG A 259 -8.18 9.20 22.13
C ARG A 259 -8.36 10.57 22.79
N LYS A 260 -7.38 11.03 23.58
CA LYS A 260 -7.38 12.37 24.21
C LYS A 260 -7.50 13.48 23.16
N HIS A 261 -6.65 13.44 22.14
CA HIS A 261 -6.66 14.45 21.06
C HIS A 261 -7.89 14.35 20.17
N ARG A 262 -8.43 13.13 19.96
CA ARG A 262 -9.72 12.96 19.29
C ARG A 262 -10.86 13.61 20.08
N ALA A 263 -10.92 13.39 21.40
CA ALA A 263 -11.96 13.99 22.24
C ALA A 263 -11.87 15.53 22.27
N GLY A 264 -10.66 16.09 22.31
CA GLY A 264 -10.43 17.54 22.24
C GLY A 264 -10.54 18.16 20.84
N MET A 265 -10.79 17.36 19.80
CA MET A 265 -10.84 17.84 18.41
C MET A 265 -11.91 18.92 18.23
N THR A 266 -13.06 18.79 18.88
CA THR A 266 -14.16 19.77 18.80
C THR A 266 -13.70 21.18 19.18
N GLU A 267 -12.90 21.33 20.22
CA GLU A 267 -12.39 22.63 20.68
C GLU A 267 -11.42 23.23 19.65
N LEU A 268 -10.56 22.41 19.05
CA LEU A 268 -9.66 22.87 17.98
C LEU A 268 -10.44 23.34 16.75
N LEU A 269 -11.56 22.68 16.43
CA LEU A 269 -12.39 23.06 15.29
C LEU A 269 -13.09 24.41 15.46
N GLU A 270 -13.26 24.91 16.69
CA GLU A 270 -13.77 26.29 16.94
C GLU A 270 -12.74 27.37 16.58
N THR A 271 -11.46 27.01 16.50
CA THR A 271 -10.37 27.96 16.22
C THR A 271 -10.07 28.11 14.72
N LEU A 272 -10.84 27.44 13.87
CA LEU A 272 -10.59 27.43 12.43
C LEU A 272 -10.88 28.81 11.79
N PRO A 273 -10.04 29.25 10.83
CA PRO A 273 -10.18 30.57 10.22
C PRO A 273 -11.39 30.71 9.30
N HIS A 274 -11.99 29.60 8.85
CA HIS A 274 -13.13 29.61 7.93
C HIS A 274 -14.27 28.74 8.45
N ASP A 275 -15.47 29.31 8.59
CA ASP A 275 -16.70 28.53 8.79
C ASP A 275 -17.20 28.01 7.44
N LEU A 276 -17.16 26.68 7.27
CA LEU A 276 -17.53 26.02 6.03
C LEU A 276 -18.89 25.32 6.17
N PRO A 277 -19.93 25.72 5.43
CA PRO A 277 -21.26 25.16 5.57
C PRO A 277 -21.39 23.71 5.07
N HIS A 278 -22.16 22.93 5.84
CA HIS A 278 -23.14 21.90 5.43
C HIS A 278 -23.63 21.89 3.97
N GLN A 279 -22.93 21.40 2.95
CA GLN A 279 -23.46 21.50 1.57
C GLN A 279 -24.64 20.56 1.23
N VAL A 280 -25.47 20.19 2.21
CA VAL A 280 -26.81 19.64 1.95
C VAL A 280 -27.74 20.73 1.39
N GLU A 281 -27.42 22.02 1.57
CA GLU A 281 -28.26 23.14 1.12
C GLU A 281 -28.15 23.51 -0.37
N ASN A 282 -27.22 22.92 -1.16
CA ASN A 282 -27.05 23.28 -2.58
C ASN A 282 -27.30 22.13 -3.59
N VAL A 283 -27.89 21.00 -3.17
CA VAL A 283 -28.21 19.89 -4.09
C VAL A 283 -29.27 20.31 -5.15
N THR A 284 -29.97 21.42 -4.95
CA THR A 284 -30.96 21.95 -5.89
C THR A 284 -30.40 22.77 -7.06
N ALA A 285 -29.08 23.05 -7.12
CA ALA A 285 -28.53 23.99 -8.12
C ALA A 285 -27.59 23.41 -9.19
N THR A 286 -27.41 22.08 -9.29
CA THR A 286 -26.53 21.49 -10.32
C THR A 286 -27.24 20.43 -11.16
N ALA A 287 -28.34 20.82 -11.79
CA ALA A 287 -28.97 20.09 -12.91
C ALA A 287 -28.42 20.52 -14.29
N SER A 288 -27.27 21.19 -14.33
CA SER A 288 -26.60 21.62 -15.56
C SER A 288 -25.13 21.22 -15.54
N GLY A 289 -24.81 20.06 -16.12
CA GLY A 289 -23.65 19.76 -17.00
C GLY A 289 -22.19 20.05 -16.60
N GLU A 290 -21.89 21.00 -15.72
CA GLU A 290 -20.52 21.42 -15.40
C GLU A 290 -20.39 21.63 -13.89
N SER A 291 -19.89 20.62 -13.19
CA SER A 291 -19.42 20.83 -11.82
C SER A 291 -18.22 21.78 -11.87
N PRO A 292 -18.22 22.92 -11.13
CA PRO A 292 -17.08 23.83 -11.13
C PRO A 292 -15.84 23.07 -10.66
N SER A 293 -14.91 22.83 -11.58
CA SER A 293 -13.65 22.17 -11.28
C SER A 293 -12.82 23.10 -10.42
N ALA A 294 -12.49 22.64 -9.23
CA ALA A 294 -11.80 23.45 -8.24
C ALA A 294 -10.28 23.60 -8.50
N GLY A 295 -9.87 23.46 -9.76
CA GLY A 295 -8.52 23.68 -10.25
C GLY A 295 -7.46 22.70 -9.72
N PRO A 296 -6.18 22.91 -10.05
CA PRO A 296 -5.08 22.11 -9.53
C PRO A 296 -4.98 22.26 -8.01
N LYS A 297 -5.02 21.15 -7.29
CA LYS A 297 -5.08 21.11 -5.81
C LYS A 297 -3.74 21.29 -5.12
N LYS A 298 -2.69 20.81 -5.75
CA LYS A 298 -1.33 20.78 -5.20
C LYS A 298 -0.76 22.16 -4.86
N PRO A 299 -0.92 23.22 -5.68
CA PRO A 299 -0.38 24.54 -5.37
C PRO A 299 -0.87 25.10 -4.02
N ASP A 300 -2.16 24.94 -3.72
CA ASP A 300 -2.73 25.43 -2.46
C ASP A 300 -2.22 24.62 -1.26
N LEU A 301 -2.03 23.30 -1.40
CA LEU A 301 -1.41 22.47 -0.38
C LEU A 301 0.06 22.87 -0.13
N VAL A 302 0.84 23.06 -1.19
CA VAL A 302 2.24 23.50 -1.06
C VAL A 302 2.30 24.85 -0.35
N ARG A 303 1.46 25.81 -0.75
CA ARG A 303 1.42 27.15 -0.14
C ARG A 303 1.08 27.09 1.35
N ALA A 304 0.12 26.26 1.74
CA ALA A 304 -0.35 26.18 3.12
C ALA A 304 0.62 25.42 4.06
N PHE A 305 1.31 24.39 3.56
CA PHE A 305 2.06 23.46 4.41
C PHE A 305 3.59 23.56 4.30
N ALA A 306 4.14 24.16 3.23
CA ALA A 306 5.58 24.39 3.14
C ALA A 306 6.13 25.29 4.28
N PRO A 307 5.43 26.34 4.75
CA PRO A 307 5.87 27.12 5.91
C PRO A 307 5.92 26.32 7.22
N LEU A 308 5.15 25.22 7.31
CA LEU A 308 5.15 24.28 8.43
C LEU A 308 6.24 23.19 8.28
N GLY A 309 7.07 23.27 7.22
CA GLY A 309 8.16 22.35 6.95
C GLY A 309 7.75 21.03 6.28
N TYR A 310 6.53 20.93 5.74
CA TYR A 310 6.08 19.73 5.03
C TYR A 310 6.42 19.79 3.54
N ASP A 311 6.96 18.69 3.01
CA ASP A 311 7.09 18.46 1.58
C ASP A 311 5.83 17.79 1.02
N CYS A 312 5.21 18.38 0.00
CA CYS A 312 3.96 17.91 -0.59
C CYS A 312 4.17 17.10 -1.87
N ARG A 313 3.84 15.82 -1.81
CA ARG A 313 3.92 14.84 -2.91
C ARG A 313 2.52 14.32 -3.28
N GLY A 314 2.43 13.66 -4.44
CA GLY A 314 1.18 13.13 -4.98
C GLY A 314 0.62 13.95 -6.14
N ASP A 315 -0.43 13.41 -6.77
CA ASP A 315 -1.10 13.98 -7.94
C ASP A 315 -2.58 13.55 -7.99
N SER A 316 -3.41 14.38 -8.65
CA SER A 316 -4.73 14.12 -9.24
C SER A 316 -5.81 13.44 -8.38
N GLY A 317 -5.58 13.22 -7.08
CA GLY A 317 -6.55 12.53 -6.23
C GLY A 317 -6.04 12.22 -4.82
N SER A 318 -4.73 12.01 -4.64
CA SER A 318 -4.16 11.74 -3.32
C SER A 318 -2.85 12.46 -3.13
N PHE A 319 -2.78 13.24 -2.06
CA PHE A 319 -1.60 14.01 -1.66
C PHE A 319 -1.06 13.48 -0.34
N ARG A 320 0.26 13.49 -0.24
CA ARG A 320 0.99 13.10 0.95
C ARG A 320 1.97 14.20 1.29
N LEU A 321 1.82 14.76 2.48
CA LEU A 321 2.69 15.80 3.00
C LEU A 321 3.51 15.21 4.13
N GLN A 322 4.83 15.37 4.12
CA GLN A 322 5.69 14.74 5.12
C GLN A 322 6.74 15.71 5.66
N ARG A 323 7.02 15.59 6.95
CA ARG A 323 8.18 16.20 7.62
C ARG A 323 8.79 15.25 8.64
N ARG A 324 10.03 15.53 9.04
CA ARG A 324 10.71 14.82 10.13
C ARG A 324 10.74 15.68 11.38
N THR A 325 10.62 15.04 12.53
CA THR A 325 10.77 15.70 13.83
C THR A 325 12.22 15.63 14.32
N PRO A 326 12.63 16.45 15.31
CA PRO A 326 13.95 16.34 15.95
C PRO A 326 14.20 14.97 16.60
N ARG A 327 13.14 14.27 17.04
CA ARG A 327 13.20 12.89 17.55
C ARG A 327 13.18 11.84 16.43
N ASN A 328 13.39 12.26 15.18
CA ASN A 328 13.47 11.38 14.03
C ASN A 328 12.17 10.56 13.80
N LEU A 329 11.01 11.11 14.20
CA LEU A 329 9.70 10.58 13.80
C LEU A 329 9.30 11.14 12.44
N THR A 330 8.46 10.43 11.69
CA THR A 330 7.80 10.97 10.49
C THR A 330 6.40 11.45 10.84
N VAL A 331 6.14 12.72 10.60
CA VAL A 331 4.77 13.26 10.58
C VAL A 331 4.29 13.30 9.14
N ARG A 332 3.20 12.59 8.86
CA ARG A 332 2.61 12.44 7.53
C ARG A 332 1.16 12.90 7.54
N LEU A 333 0.83 13.82 6.64
CA LEU A 333 -0.55 14.15 6.31
C LEU A 333 -0.94 13.38 5.05
N GLN A 334 -2.04 12.64 5.12
CA GLN A 334 -2.65 12.00 3.96
C GLN A 334 -3.92 12.77 3.62
N VAL A 335 -3.96 13.38 2.44
CA VAL A 335 -5.10 14.16 1.95
C VAL A 335 -5.60 13.49 0.67
N ASP A 336 -6.70 12.76 0.79
CA ASP A 336 -7.42 12.17 -0.33
C ASP A 336 -8.51 13.15 -0.77
N VAL A 337 -8.50 13.56 -2.04
CA VAL A 337 -9.52 14.46 -2.60
C VAL A 337 -10.54 13.72 -3.48
N GLY A 338 -10.47 12.39 -3.50
CA GLY A 338 -11.39 11.49 -4.17
C GLY A 338 -11.37 11.67 -5.70
N SER A 339 -10.95 10.65 -6.43
CA SER A 339 -10.95 10.70 -7.91
C SER A 339 -12.35 10.92 -8.54
N TRP A 340 -13.44 10.71 -7.78
CA TRP A 340 -14.81 10.71 -8.30
C TRP A 340 -15.81 11.56 -7.51
N GLY A 341 -15.53 11.87 -6.24
CA GLY A 341 -16.50 12.49 -5.33
C GLY A 341 -16.32 13.98 -5.08
N SER A 342 -15.26 14.61 -5.63
CA SER A 342 -14.85 15.98 -5.29
C SER A 342 -14.94 16.26 -3.79
N SER A 343 -14.45 15.32 -2.98
CA SER A 343 -14.56 15.35 -1.52
C SER A 343 -13.21 15.08 -0.90
N VAL A 344 -12.89 15.83 0.15
CA VAL A 344 -11.62 15.68 0.87
C VAL A 344 -11.82 14.79 2.09
N THR A 345 -10.85 13.91 2.31
CA THR A 345 -10.61 13.18 3.55
C THR A 345 -9.16 13.41 3.94
N ALA A 346 -8.90 13.80 5.19
CA ALA A 346 -7.55 14.08 5.64
C ALA A 346 -7.23 13.35 6.96
N PHE A 347 -5.98 12.92 7.10
CA PHE A 347 -5.45 12.30 8.32
C PHE A 347 -4.07 12.85 8.64
N MET A 348 -3.79 13.07 9.92
CA MET A 348 -2.45 13.25 10.45
C MET A 348 -1.95 11.93 11.03
N GLN A 349 -0.72 11.55 10.69
CA GLN A 349 -0.10 10.31 11.11
C GLN A 349 1.28 10.59 11.70
N VAL A 350 1.53 10.15 12.92
CA VAL A 350 2.88 10.13 13.51
C VAL A 350 3.38 8.69 13.45
N ILE A 351 4.48 8.49 12.74
CA ILE A 351 5.06 7.18 12.44
C ILE A 351 6.47 7.15 13.02
N GLY A 352 6.73 6.11 13.79
CA GLY A 352 8.01 5.93 14.47
C GLY A 352 8.25 4.49 14.86
N MET A 353 9.33 4.31 15.61
CA MET A 353 9.75 3.06 16.19
C MET A 353 10.01 3.23 17.68
N VAL A 354 9.62 2.22 18.46
CA VAL A 354 9.92 2.13 19.88
C VAL A 354 10.24 0.66 20.20
N ASN A 355 11.39 0.41 20.85
CA ASN A 355 11.86 -0.92 21.22
C ASN A 355 11.85 -1.96 20.07
N GLY A 356 12.16 -1.54 18.84
CA GLY A 356 12.16 -2.42 17.66
C GLY A 356 10.80 -2.60 16.98
N HIS A 357 9.72 -2.02 17.52
CA HIS A 357 8.37 -2.08 16.97
C HIS A 357 7.99 -0.77 16.29
N ALA A 358 7.49 -0.84 15.05
CA ALA A 358 6.90 0.32 14.39
C ALA A 358 5.51 0.63 14.97
N PHE A 359 5.22 1.92 15.12
CA PHE A 359 3.90 2.40 15.46
C PHE A 359 3.41 3.43 14.43
N LYS A 360 2.09 3.59 14.36
CA LYS A 360 1.43 4.64 13.57
C LYS A 360 0.25 5.18 14.35
N ALA A 361 0.44 6.33 15.01
CA ALA A 361 -0.64 7.08 15.61
C ALA A 361 -1.38 7.85 14.51
N THR A 362 -2.68 7.62 14.32
CA THR A 362 -3.47 8.24 13.25
C THR A 362 -4.61 9.03 13.85
N LEU A 363 -4.71 10.31 13.49
CA LEU A 363 -5.76 11.22 13.90
C LEU A 363 -6.49 11.74 12.64
N PRO A 364 -7.83 11.62 12.55
CA PRO A 364 -8.58 12.24 11.46
C PRO A 364 -8.47 13.77 11.54
N LEU A 365 -8.45 14.43 10.38
CA LEU A 365 -8.49 15.87 10.26
C LEU A 365 -9.79 16.27 9.57
N HIS A 366 -10.55 17.14 10.22
CA HIS A 366 -11.83 17.62 9.71
C HIS A 366 -11.64 18.99 9.05
N ALA A 367 -12.22 19.16 7.87
CA ALA A 367 -12.17 20.44 7.17
C ALA A 367 -13.00 21.54 7.88
N SER A 368 -13.99 21.14 8.68
CA SER A 368 -14.80 22.05 9.51
C SER A 368 -15.44 21.32 10.69
N ARG A 369 -15.97 22.06 11.66
CA ARG A 369 -16.76 21.53 12.78
C ARG A 369 -17.93 20.67 12.31
N ARG A 370 -18.61 21.12 11.26
CA ARG A 370 -19.79 20.45 10.72
C ARG A 370 -19.42 19.13 10.03
N ALA A 371 -18.14 18.96 9.63
CA ALA A 371 -17.64 17.77 8.93
C ALA A 371 -17.53 16.54 9.85
N VAL A 372 -17.49 16.75 11.17
CA VAL A 372 -17.39 15.67 12.14
C VAL A 372 -18.59 14.75 12.00
N ARG A 373 -18.33 13.47 11.70
CA ARG A 373 -19.37 12.44 11.67
C ARG A 373 -19.38 11.72 13.02
N GLY A 374 -20.56 11.31 13.45
CA GLY A 374 -20.71 10.50 14.66
C GLY A 374 -19.97 9.16 14.55
N ASP A 375 -19.67 8.60 15.72
CA ASP A 375 -19.12 7.26 15.86
C ASP A 375 -20.17 6.20 15.44
N VAL A 376 -19.78 5.25 14.57
CA VAL A 376 -20.58 4.07 14.27
C VAL A 376 -19.91 2.84 14.90
N ARG A 377 -20.46 2.37 16.02
CA ARG A 377 -20.00 1.15 16.75
C ARG A 377 -18.54 1.20 17.24
N GLY A 378 -18.08 2.34 17.76
CA GLY A 378 -16.70 2.55 18.20
C GLY A 378 -15.73 2.87 17.06
N VAL A 379 -16.23 3.12 15.85
CA VAL A 379 -15.46 3.45 14.65
C VAL A 379 -15.94 4.78 14.10
N GLU A 380 -15.11 5.80 14.27
CA GLU A 380 -15.27 7.09 13.61
C GLU A 380 -15.05 6.92 12.09
N LEU A 381 -16.10 7.16 11.31
CA LEU A 381 -16.00 7.08 9.86
C LEU A 381 -15.23 8.30 9.34
N PRO A 382 -14.34 8.12 8.34
CA PRO A 382 -13.67 9.25 7.71
C PRO A 382 -14.67 10.30 7.24
N SER A 383 -14.50 11.54 7.72
CA SER A 383 -15.35 12.65 7.31
C SER A 383 -14.95 13.10 5.90
N GLN A 384 -15.63 12.57 4.90
CA GLN A 384 -15.58 13.14 3.55
C GLN A 384 -16.29 14.49 3.56
N PHE A 385 -15.58 15.54 3.16
CA PHE A 385 -16.10 16.91 3.07
C PHE A 385 -16.10 17.40 1.62
N PRO A 386 -17.22 17.90 1.08
CA PRO A 386 -17.30 18.35 -0.31
C PRO A 386 -16.38 19.55 -0.56
N ILE A 387 -15.58 19.48 -1.62
CA ILE A 387 -14.58 20.50 -1.97
C ILE A 387 -15.24 21.72 -2.59
N GLY A 388 -16.26 21.55 -3.45
CA GLY A 388 -16.88 22.66 -4.19
C GLY A 388 -15.93 23.24 -5.23
N ASP A 389 -15.69 24.56 -5.17
CA ASP A 389 -14.87 25.32 -6.10
C ASP A 389 -13.43 25.59 -5.58
N ALA A 390 -12.66 26.36 -6.35
CA ALA A 390 -11.27 26.68 -6.04
C ALA A 390 -11.12 27.56 -4.79
N GLU A 391 -12.07 28.45 -4.50
CA GLU A 391 -12.04 29.28 -3.30
C GLU A 391 -12.28 28.45 -2.05
N ARG A 392 -13.30 27.59 -2.10
CA ARG A 392 -13.61 26.67 -1.01
C ARG A 392 -12.47 25.71 -0.75
N TRP A 393 -11.77 25.25 -1.79
CA TRP A 393 -10.54 24.48 -1.61
C TRP A 393 -9.44 25.24 -0.88
N ARG A 394 -9.24 26.54 -1.17
CA ARG A 394 -8.29 27.38 -0.43
C ARG A 394 -8.68 27.52 1.04
N GLN A 395 -9.96 27.69 1.33
CA GLN A 395 -10.45 27.77 2.71
C GLN A 395 -10.28 26.43 3.45
N ILE A 396 -10.60 25.30 2.81
CA ILE A 396 -10.37 23.96 3.38
C ILE A 396 -8.90 23.75 3.70
N THR A 397 -8.01 24.08 2.76
CA THR A 397 -6.56 23.93 2.98
C THR A 397 -6.05 24.86 4.10
N GLY A 398 -6.59 26.07 4.24
CA GLY A 398 -6.31 26.99 5.35
C GLY A 398 -6.77 26.44 6.71
N ASN A 399 -7.96 25.85 6.78
CA ASN A 399 -8.46 25.18 7.99
C ASN A 399 -7.57 24.00 8.37
N LEU A 400 -7.24 23.12 7.41
CA LEU A 400 -6.36 21.97 7.67
C LEU A 400 -4.97 22.40 8.13
N ALA A 401 -4.39 23.46 7.55
CA ALA A 401 -3.08 23.97 7.97
C ALA A 401 -3.12 24.55 9.40
N THR A 402 -4.18 25.27 9.76
CA THR A 402 -4.37 25.79 11.13
C THR A 402 -4.47 24.65 12.14
N LEU A 403 -5.27 23.62 11.83
CA LEU A 403 -5.43 22.45 12.67
C LEU A 403 -4.11 21.69 12.83
N VAL A 404 -3.37 21.48 11.74
CA VAL A 404 -2.05 20.82 11.78
C VAL A 404 -1.05 21.63 12.58
N ALA A 405 -1.03 22.96 12.47
CA ALA A 405 -0.13 23.81 13.26
C ALA A 405 -0.44 23.71 14.77
N ALA A 406 -1.71 23.56 15.16
CA ALA A 406 -2.08 23.32 16.55
C ALA A 406 -1.64 21.92 17.02
N LEU A 407 -1.91 20.88 16.23
CA LEU A 407 -1.54 19.49 16.54
C LEU A 407 -0.02 19.26 16.54
N ASP A 408 0.73 19.99 15.72
CA ASP A 408 2.19 19.96 15.72
C ASP A 408 2.78 20.48 17.04
N ARG A 409 2.07 21.33 17.77
CA ARG A 409 2.46 21.86 19.09
C ARG A 409 1.95 21.03 20.26
N SER A 410 1.05 20.08 20.04
CA SER A 410 0.39 19.32 21.11
C SER A 410 0.44 17.80 20.88
N PHE A 411 -0.22 17.30 19.84
CA PHE A 411 -0.29 15.87 19.52
C PHE A 411 1.08 15.26 19.21
N VAL A 412 1.92 15.95 18.42
CA VAL A 412 3.25 15.42 18.08
C VAL A 412 4.16 15.31 19.30
N PRO A 413 4.33 16.35 20.15
CA PRO A 413 5.09 16.25 21.39
C PRO A 413 4.58 15.17 22.36
N ASP A 414 3.25 15.01 22.51
CA ASP A 414 2.66 13.96 23.37
C ASP A 414 3.09 12.55 22.90
N ILE A 415 3.14 12.32 21.59
CA ILE A 415 3.61 11.05 21.02
C ILE A 415 5.13 10.88 21.17
N GLU A 416 5.91 11.95 20.97
CA GLU A 416 7.37 11.94 21.17
C GLU A 416 7.77 11.61 22.61
N ALA A 417 7.02 12.12 23.58
CA ALA A 417 7.26 11.85 25.00
C ALA A 417 7.11 10.37 25.36
N ILE A 418 6.20 9.65 24.69
CA ILE A 418 5.95 8.23 24.92
C ILE A 418 6.94 7.35 24.14
N SER A 419 7.16 7.68 22.87
CA SER A 419 7.90 6.81 21.95
C SER A 419 9.41 6.98 22.02
N GLY A 420 9.89 8.15 22.44
CA GLY A 420 11.30 8.49 22.34
C GLY A 420 11.76 8.65 20.87
N PRO A 421 13.08 8.75 20.63
CA PRO A 421 13.59 8.90 19.27
C PRO A 421 13.53 7.58 18.48
N SER A 422 13.19 7.67 17.20
CA SER A 422 13.33 6.52 16.28
C SER A 422 14.77 6.39 15.77
N PRO A 423 15.26 5.17 15.47
CA PRO A 423 16.60 4.95 14.91
C PRO A 423 16.88 5.83 13.69
N GLU A 424 18.09 6.39 13.57
CA GLU A 424 18.45 7.34 12.50
C GLU A 424 18.18 6.77 11.09
N TRP A 425 18.43 5.47 10.92
CA TRP A 425 18.21 4.77 9.66
C TRP A 425 16.73 4.58 9.31
N PHE A 426 15.81 4.65 10.29
CA PHE A 426 14.41 4.36 10.07
C PHE A 426 13.73 5.49 9.32
N ARG A 427 13.40 5.20 8.06
CA ARG A 427 12.59 6.06 7.21
C ARG A 427 11.46 5.21 6.63
N PRO A 428 10.23 5.33 7.15
CA PRO A 428 9.12 4.45 6.77
C PRO A 428 8.85 4.50 5.27
N GLU A 429 9.16 5.63 4.63
CA GLU A 429 9.11 5.78 3.19
C GLU A 429 10.21 6.73 2.70
N GLN A 430 10.81 6.41 1.56
CA GLN A 430 11.77 7.23 0.81
C GLN A 430 11.34 7.24 -0.66
N THR A 431 11.62 8.30 -1.42
CA THR A 431 11.29 8.40 -2.85
C THR A 431 12.46 8.94 -3.63
#